data_AF-A0A969J0K2-F1
#
_entry.id   AF-A0A969J0K2-F1
#
_cell.length_a   1.000
_cell.length_b   1.000
_cell.length_c   1.000
_cell.angle_alpha   90.00
_cell.angle_beta   90.00
_cell.angle_gamma   90.00
#
_symmetry.space_group_name_H-M   'P 1'
#
loop_
_entity.id
_entity.type
_entity.pdbx_description
1 polymer ?
#
loop_
_entity_poly.entity_id
_entity_poly.type
_entity_poly.pdbx_seq_one_letter_code
_entity_poly.pdbx_strand_id
1 'polypeptide(L)'
;MTIALPLLREGDGFDPADGYQDEVKLLQEKLSFPTDQIDGKFGNATRVAVETLQRNMRLLADGIVGENTWTAILGKPIQLLPRSTMIGSFDADKIIASIPFPNIRQFARHSVPIILRECLNSGIKTPAQIAYVLATAEHESHLGELMEELASGWAYEGRQDLGNDRPGDGPRFKGRGFVQITGRANYADWSTRLGIDLIGQPERTAEPLIASKILVRGMQDGAFTGRRLSQFISPSSHDFVNARDIVNPGDRSAHIAAIAQEYLKVL
;
A
#
# COMPACT_ATOMS: atom_id res chain seq x y z
N MET A 1 -12.95 -34.84 -6.10
CA MET A 1 -12.72 -34.09 -4.86
C MET A 1 -12.57 -32.62 -5.26
N THR A 2 -13.43 -31.74 -4.76
CA THR A 2 -13.36 -30.29 -5.07
C THR A 2 -12.14 -29.71 -4.38
N ILE A 3 -11.30 -28.98 -5.12
CA ILE A 3 -10.12 -28.33 -4.54
C ILE A 3 -10.60 -27.09 -3.79
N ALA A 4 -10.11 -26.88 -2.57
CA ALA A 4 -10.36 -25.67 -1.79
C ALA A 4 -9.14 -24.75 -1.86
N LEU A 5 -9.34 -23.48 -2.23
CA LEU A 5 -8.26 -22.49 -2.35
C LEU A 5 -8.70 -21.13 -1.77
N PRO A 6 -7.78 -20.34 -1.19
CA PRO A 6 -8.07 -19.02 -0.65
C PRO A 6 -8.21 -17.96 -1.75
N LEU A 7 -8.80 -16.83 -1.39
CA LEU A 7 -8.65 -15.60 -2.17
C LEU A 7 -7.22 -15.07 -1.98
N LEU A 8 -6.49 -14.91 -3.09
CA LEU A 8 -5.17 -14.29 -3.10
C LEU A 8 -5.18 -12.88 -3.69
N ARG A 9 -4.37 -11.99 -3.15
CA ARG A 9 -4.17 -10.61 -3.58
C ARG A 9 -2.75 -10.13 -3.26
N GLU A 10 -2.39 -8.96 -3.78
CA GLU A 10 -1.09 -8.34 -3.51
C GLU A 10 -0.83 -8.18 -2.00
N GLY A 11 0.37 -8.58 -1.56
CA GLY A 11 0.79 -8.63 -0.17
C GLY A 11 0.68 -10.01 0.50
N ASP A 12 -0.01 -10.97 -0.12
CA ASP A 12 -0.09 -12.33 0.41
C ASP A 12 1.24 -13.08 0.32
N GLY A 13 1.54 -13.89 1.33
CA GLY A 13 2.77 -14.68 1.43
C GLY A 13 4.01 -13.87 1.83
N PHE A 14 3.90 -12.54 1.99
CA PHE A 14 4.96 -11.73 2.57
C PHE A 14 5.09 -11.94 4.09
N ASP A 15 3.98 -12.20 4.78
CA ASP A 15 3.97 -12.55 6.20
C ASP A 15 3.71 -14.05 6.36
N PRO A 16 4.68 -14.85 6.85
CA PRO A 16 4.47 -16.27 7.08
C PRO A 16 3.24 -16.60 7.93
N ALA A 17 2.79 -15.68 8.80
CA ALA A 17 1.60 -15.88 9.63
C ALA A 17 0.28 -15.80 8.85
N ASP A 18 0.29 -15.34 7.60
CA ASP A 18 -0.90 -15.31 6.75
C ASP A 18 -1.24 -16.67 6.12
N GLY A 19 -0.26 -17.58 6.09
CA GLY A 19 -0.43 -18.95 5.62
C GLY A 19 -0.67 -19.08 4.11
N TYR A 20 -0.37 -18.06 3.30
CA TYR A 20 -0.67 -18.07 1.85
C TYR A 20 0.53 -18.38 0.94
N GLN A 21 1.72 -18.60 1.51
CA GLN A 21 2.94 -18.78 0.71
C GLN A 21 2.85 -19.93 -0.29
N ASP A 22 2.26 -21.07 0.11
CA ASP A 22 2.20 -22.24 -0.76
C ASP A 22 1.17 -22.08 -1.88
N GLU A 23 0.03 -21.46 -1.61
CA GLU A 23 -0.95 -21.13 -2.63
C GLU A 23 -0.46 -20.04 -3.59
N VAL A 24 0.36 -19.10 -3.11
CA VAL A 24 1.03 -18.13 -3.98
C VAL A 24 2.08 -18.81 -4.86
N LYS A 25 2.85 -19.78 -4.34
CA LYS A 25 3.77 -20.56 -5.18
C LYS A 25 3.00 -21.34 -6.25
N LEU A 26 1.92 -22.01 -5.87
CA LEU A 26 1.03 -22.69 -6.81
C LEU A 26 0.51 -21.72 -7.88
N LEU A 27 0.09 -20.52 -7.49
CA LEU A 27 -0.34 -19.48 -8.43
C LEU A 27 0.79 -19.12 -9.41
N GLN A 28 1.99 -18.83 -8.91
CA GLN A 28 3.15 -18.46 -9.72
C GLN A 28 3.55 -19.59 -10.69
N GLU A 29 3.53 -20.85 -10.25
CA GLU A 29 3.73 -22.02 -11.11
C GLU A 29 2.70 -22.05 -12.24
N LYS A 30 1.42 -21.85 -11.93
CA LYS A 30 0.34 -21.85 -12.94
C LYS A 30 0.38 -20.67 -13.89
N LEU A 31 0.93 -19.55 -13.45
CA LEU A 31 1.22 -18.39 -14.29
C LEU A 31 2.52 -18.54 -15.09
N SER A 32 3.18 -19.72 -15.03
CA SER A 32 4.41 -20.04 -15.76
C SER A 32 5.60 -19.14 -15.41
N PHE A 33 5.69 -18.71 -14.15
CA PHE A 33 6.90 -18.04 -13.67
C PHE A 33 8.12 -18.96 -13.80
N PRO A 34 9.31 -18.43 -14.15
CA PRO A 34 10.56 -19.17 -14.04
C PRO A 34 10.74 -19.74 -12.63
N THR A 35 11.26 -20.96 -12.49
CA THR A 35 11.35 -21.66 -11.20
C THR A 35 12.14 -20.88 -10.14
N ASP A 36 13.14 -20.11 -10.54
CA ASP A 36 13.96 -19.25 -9.68
C ASP A 36 13.24 -17.94 -9.27
N GLN A 37 12.07 -17.66 -9.83
CA GLN A 37 11.21 -16.51 -9.50
C GLN A 37 9.96 -16.91 -8.70
N ILE A 38 9.78 -18.20 -8.40
CA ILE A 38 8.67 -18.70 -7.58
C ILE A 38 9.05 -18.56 -6.10
N ASP A 39 8.67 -17.44 -5.51
CA ASP A 39 9.06 -17.04 -4.16
C ASP A 39 7.94 -17.15 -3.12
N GLY A 40 6.71 -17.47 -3.56
CA GLY A 40 5.53 -17.52 -2.69
C GLY A 40 5.10 -16.15 -2.17
N LYS A 41 5.51 -15.05 -2.80
CA LYS A 41 5.12 -13.69 -2.45
C LYS A 41 4.33 -13.05 -3.57
N PHE A 42 3.09 -12.65 -3.26
CA PHE A 42 2.21 -12.01 -4.21
C PHE A 42 2.58 -10.52 -4.31
N GLY A 43 3.67 -10.23 -5.04
CA GLY A 43 4.11 -8.87 -5.32
C GLY A 43 3.59 -8.32 -6.65
N ASN A 44 4.10 -7.16 -7.03
CA ASN A 44 3.73 -6.46 -8.27
C ASN A 44 3.81 -7.35 -9.53
N ALA A 45 4.87 -8.15 -9.67
CA ALA A 45 5.02 -9.06 -10.81
C ALA A 45 3.90 -10.11 -10.87
N THR A 46 3.54 -10.71 -9.73
CA THR A 46 2.42 -11.66 -9.65
C THR A 46 1.09 -10.97 -9.94
N ARG A 47 0.85 -9.77 -9.41
CA ARG A 47 -0.37 -8.98 -9.71
C ARG A 47 -0.51 -8.70 -11.20
N VAL A 48 0.55 -8.22 -11.85
CA VAL A 48 0.55 -7.93 -13.30
C VAL A 48 0.30 -9.21 -14.11
N ALA A 49 0.87 -10.34 -13.72
CA ALA A 49 0.63 -11.62 -14.38
C ALA A 49 -0.83 -12.10 -14.20
N VAL A 50 -1.40 -11.96 -12.99
CA VAL A 50 -2.81 -12.25 -12.72
C VAL A 50 -3.73 -11.38 -13.57
N GLU A 51 -3.52 -10.07 -13.60
CA GLU A 51 -4.33 -9.16 -14.42
C GLU A 51 -4.24 -9.50 -15.91
N THR A 52 -3.05 -9.86 -16.39
CA THR A 52 -2.85 -10.28 -17.78
C THR A 52 -3.64 -11.55 -18.09
N LEU A 53 -3.58 -12.55 -17.20
CA LEU A 53 -4.38 -13.77 -17.34
C LEU A 53 -5.88 -13.45 -17.31
N GLN A 54 -6.33 -12.62 -16.38
CA GLN A 54 -7.74 -12.23 -16.26
C GLN A 54 -8.24 -11.56 -17.54
N ARG A 55 -7.47 -10.62 -18.13
CA ARG A 55 -7.81 -10.00 -19.43
C ARG A 55 -7.91 -11.03 -20.54
N ASN A 56 -6.94 -11.95 -20.64
CA ASN A 56 -6.93 -13.00 -21.66
C ASN A 56 -8.12 -13.96 -21.53
N MET A 57 -8.56 -14.23 -20.29
CA MET A 57 -9.70 -15.08 -19.97
C MET A 57 -11.05 -14.33 -19.95
N ARG A 58 -11.06 -13.02 -20.28
CA ARG A 58 -12.25 -12.14 -20.22
C ARG A 58 -12.93 -12.10 -18.85
N LEU A 59 -12.12 -12.17 -17.79
CA LEU A 59 -12.54 -11.96 -16.41
C LEU A 59 -12.39 -10.48 -16.04
N LEU A 60 -12.93 -10.11 -14.87
CA LEU A 60 -12.59 -8.82 -14.24
C LEU A 60 -11.09 -8.81 -13.95
N ALA A 61 -10.37 -7.86 -14.55
CA ALA A 61 -8.92 -7.71 -14.41
C ALA A 61 -8.56 -6.83 -13.21
N ASP A 62 -8.88 -7.31 -12.01
CA ASP A 62 -8.69 -6.62 -10.73
C ASP A 62 -7.42 -7.06 -9.98
N GLY A 63 -6.67 -8.03 -10.51
CA GLY A 63 -5.47 -8.57 -9.86
C GLY A 63 -5.76 -9.47 -8.66
N ILE A 64 -7.03 -9.81 -8.39
CA ILE A 64 -7.45 -10.69 -7.31
C ILE A 64 -7.72 -12.10 -7.83
N VAL A 65 -7.14 -13.10 -7.16
CA VAL A 65 -7.36 -14.50 -7.48
C VAL A 65 -8.49 -15.05 -6.61
N GLY A 66 -9.72 -14.80 -7.06
CA GLY A 66 -10.94 -15.39 -6.50
C GLY A 66 -11.38 -16.68 -7.20
N GLU A 67 -12.60 -17.14 -6.92
CA GLU A 67 -13.16 -18.40 -7.44
C GLU A 67 -13.10 -18.50 -8.97
N ASN A 68 -13.50 -17.43 -9.68
CA ASN A 68 -13.50 -17.39 -11.14
C ASN A 68 -12.07 -17.48 -11.71
N THR A 69 -11.12 -16.76 -11.10
CA THR A 69 -9.71 -16.77 -11.52
C THR A 69 -9.09 -18.15 -11.29
N TRP A 70 -9.31 -18.75 -10.11
CA TRP A 70 -8.82 -20.11 -9.83
C TRP A 70 -9.44 -21.17 -10.73
N THR A 71 -10.75 -21.07 -10.98
CA THR A 71 -11.46 -21.98 -11.88
C THR A 71 -10.91 -21.89 -13.30
N ALA A 72 -10.63 -20.68 -13.79
CA ALA A 72 -10.01 -20.47 -15.10
C ALA A 72 -8.58 -21.03 -15.17
N ILE A 73 -7.79 -20.88 -14.10
CA ILE A 73 -6.42 -21.40 -14.00
C ILE A 73 -6.39 -22.94 -13.98
N LEU A 74 -7.30 -23.58 -13.23
CA LEU A 74 -7.27 -25.02 -12.97
C LEU A 74 -8.16 -25.83 -13.92
N GLY A 75 -9.01 -25.17 -14.71
CA GLY A 75 -9.93 -25.81 -15.64
C GLY A 75 -11.07 -26.60 -14.97
N LYS A 76 -11.33 -26.35 -13.69
CA LYS A 76 -12.39 -27.02 -12.92
C LYS A 76 -12.85 -26.16 -11.74
N PRO A 77 -14.11 -26.30 -11.30
CA PRO A 77 -14.62 -25.57 -10.14
C PRO A 77 -13.80 -25.83 -8.89
N ILE A 78 -13.66 -24.79 -8.07
CA ILE A 78 -13.04 -24.83 -6.75
C ILE A 78 -14.03 -24.36 -5.69
N GLN A 79 -13.74 -24.65 -4.43
CA GLN A 79 -14.40 -24.04 -3.29
C GLN A 79 -13.52 -22.91 -2.77
N LEU A 80 -14.03 -21.67 -2.77
CA LEU A 80 -13.28 -20.55 -2.20
C LEU A 80 -13.28 -20.64 -0.68
N LEU A 81 -12.09 -20.65 -0.08
CA LEU A 81 -11.95 -20.66 1.38
C LEU A 81 -12.22 -19.26 1.95
N PRO A 82 -12.92 -19.17 3.10
CA PRO A 82 -13.05 -17.92 3.81
C PRO A 82 -11.66 -17.44 4.26
N ARG A 83 -11.44 -16.14 4.14
CA ARG A 83 -10.20 -15.49 4.56
C ARG A 83 -10.40 -14.82 5.91
N SER A 84 -9.40 -14.91 6.79
CA SER A 84 -9.38 -14.10 8.00
C SER A 84 -9.32 -12.62 7.63
N THR A 85 -10.23 -11.83 8.20
CA THR A 85 -10.20 -10.37 8.11
C THR A 85 -9.22 -9.76 9.10
N MET A 86 -8.72 -10.56 10.06
CA MET A 86 -7.81 -10.13 11.10
C MET A 86 -6.37 -10.05 10.60
N ILE A 87 -5.75 -8.90 10.83
CA ILE A 87 -4.31 -8.64 10.63
C ILE A 87 -3.76 -8.20 11.98
N GLY A 88 -3.06 -9.12 12.66
CA GLY A 88 -2.77 -8.95 14.09
C GLY A 88 -4.07 -8.88 14.90
N SER A 89 -4.27 -7.80 15.64
CA SER A 89 -5.50 -7.53 16.40
C SER A 89 -6.54 -6.69 15.67
N PHE A 90 -6.31 -6.34 14.39
CA PHE A 90 -7.14 -5.41 13.64
C PHE A 90 -8.00 -6.11 12.60
N ASP A 91 -9.30 -5.83 12.60
CA ASP A 91 -10.24 -6.34 11.60
C ASP A 91 -10.26 -5.40 10.38
N ALA A 92 -9.62 -5.82 9.29
CA ALA A 92 -9.49 -5.03 8.07
C ALA A 92 -10.86 -4.70 7.44
N ASP A 93 -11.81 -5.62 7.49
CA ASP A 93 -13.12 -5.45 6.85
C ASP A 93 -13.96 -4.44 7.64
N LYS A 94 -13.90 -4.48 8.97
CA LYS A 94 -14.55 -3.48 9.83
C LYS A 94 -14.00 -2.07 9.56
N ILE A 95 -12.68 -1.93 9.38
CA ILE A 95 -12.03 -0.66 9.02
C ILE A 95 -12.50 -0.20 7.63
N ILE A 96 -12.50 -1.09 6.64
CA ILE A 96 -12.93 -0.73 5.28
C ILE A 96 -14.42 -0.33 5.24
N ALA A 97 -15.26 -1.00 6.03
CA ALA A 97 -16.68 -0.72 6.10
C ALA A 97 -16.99 0.64 6.75
N SER A 98 -16.10 1.17 7.59
CA SER A 98 -16.29 2.48 8.25
C SER A 98 -16.02 3.67 7.31
N ILE A 99 -15.29 3.46 6.22
CA ILE A 99 -14.96 4.52 5.25
C ILE A 99 -16.27 5.04 4.63
N PRO A 100 -16.61 6.33 4.76
CA PRO A 100 -17.92 6.84 4.37
C PRO A 100 -18.12 6.91 2.86
N PHE A 101 -17.05 6.85 2.06
CA PHE A 101 -17.07 6.97 0.60
C PHE A 101 -16.99 5.60 -0.08
N PRO A 102 -18.09 5.06 -0.65
CA PRO A 102 -18.11 3.71 -1.21
C PRO A 102 -17.15 3.51 -2.40
N ASN A 103 -16.91 4.55 -3.19
CA ASN A 103 -15.98 4.52 -4.33
C ASN A 103 -14.54 4.29 -3.87
N ILE A 104 -14.15 4.78 -2.69
CA ILE A 104 -12.80 4.61 -2.15
C ILE A 104 -12.60 3.20 -1.58
N ARG A 105 -13.67 2.55 -1.10
CA ARG A 105 -13.60 1.22 -0.44
C ARG A 105 -12.97 0.15 -1.33
N GLN A 106 -13.10 0.24 -2.66
CA GLN A 106 -12.48 -0.72 -3.58
C GLN A 106 -10.94 -0.65 -3.55
N PHE A 107 -10.38 0.56 -3.41
CA PHE A 107 -8.94 0.77 -3.25
C PHE A 107 -8.51 0.38 -1.82
N ALA A 108 -9.32 0.74 -0.82
CA ALA A 108 -9.10 0.37 0.58
C ALA A 108 -9.00 -1.15 0.80
N ARG A 109 -9.76 -1.96 0.05
CA ARG A 109 -9.66 -3.44 0.09
C ARG A 109 -8.26 -3.96 -0.26
N HIS A 110 -7.46 -3.19 -0.97
CA HIS A 110 -6.08 -3.53 -1.30
C HIS A 110 -5.12 -2.85 -0.33
N SER A 111 -5.25 -1.54 -0.14
CA SER A 111 -4.29 -0.74 0.61
C SER A 111 -4.36 -0.92 2.11
N VAL A 112 -5.55 -1.02 2.73
CA VAL A 112 -5.68 -1.15 4.20
C VAL A 112 -4.95 -2.39 4.72
N PRO A 113 -5.13 -3.60 4.14
CA PRO A 113 -4.36 -4.77 4.56
C PRO A 113 -2.84 -4.58 4.46
N ILE A 114 -2.37 -3.97 3.36
CA ILE A 114 -0.95 -3.73 3.11
C ILE A 114 -0.37 -2.72 4.13
N ILE A 115 -1.10 -1.63 4.40
CA ILE A 115 -0.72 -0.61 5.36
C ILE A 115 -0.70 -1.19 6.78
N LEU A 116 -1.74 -1.94 7.17
CA LEU A 116 -1.79 -2.59 8.49
C LEU A 116 -0.61 -3.53 8.70
N ARG A 117 -0.30 -4.37 7.70
CA ARG A 117 0.85 -5.29 7.79
C ARG A 117 2.15 -4.51 7.93
N GLU A 118 2.37 -3.46 7.14
CA GLU A 118 3.59 -2.66 7.25
C GLU A 118 3.67 -1.92 8.59
N CYS A 119 2.56 -1.41 9.13
CA CYS A 119 2.49 -0.87 10.49
C CYS A 119 2.97 -1.90 11.52
N LEU A 120 2.40 -3.11 11.52
CA LEU A 120 2.78 -4.16 12.46
C LEU A 120 4.24 -4.58 12.32
N ASN A 121 4.72 -4.74 11.08
CA ASN A 121 6.11 -5.07 10.77
C ASN A 121 7.09 -3.99 11.24
N SER A 122 6.64 -2.73 11.18
CA SER A 122 7.39 -1.57 11.67
C SER A 122 7.26 -1.36 13.18
N GLY A 123 6.48 -2.19 13.88
CA GLY A 123 6.25 -2.03 15.33
C GLY A 123 5.25 -0.93 15.70
N ILE A 124 4.52 -0.39 14.72
CA ILE A 124 3.38 0.51 14.92
C ILE A 124 2.16 -0.34 15.24
N LYS A 125 1.81 -0.40 16.53
CA LYS A 125 0.81 -1.33 17.05
C LYS A 125 -0.36 -0.67 17.77
N THR A 126 -0.27 0.62 18.10
CA THR A 126 -1.36 1.26 18.84
C THR A 126 -2.49 1.65 17.87
N PRO A 127 -3.77 1.49 18.26
CA PRO A 127 -4.91 1.91 17.44
C PRO A 127 -4.79 3.37 16.98
N ALA A 128 -4.36 4.27 17.87
CA ALA A 128 -4.20 5.68 17.55
C ALA A 128 -3.14 5.94 16.46
N GLN A 129 -1.99 5.24 16.50
CA GLN A 129 -0.99 5.41 15.44
C GLN A 129 -1.49 4.91 14.10
N ILE A 130 -2.12 3.73 14.08
CA ILE A 130 -2.66 3.13 12.86
C ILE A 130 -3.78 4.00 12.29
N ALA A 131 -4.67 4.53 13.14
CA ALA A 131 -5.72 5.44 12.74
C ALA A 131 -5.17 6.66 11.99
N TYR A 132 -4.08 7.23 12.51
CA TYR A 132 -3.45 8.41 11.91
C TYR A 132 -2.72 8.09 10.60
N VAL A 133 -2.06 6.93 10.49
CA VAL A 133 -1.46 6.46 9.24
C VAL A 133 -2.53 6.26 8.16
N LEU A 134 -3.65 5.61 8.49
CA LEU A 134 -4.76 5.42 7.56
C LEU A 134 -5.41 6.74 7.13
N ALA A 135 -5.62 7.66 8.08
CA ALA A 135 -6.15 8.99 7.78
C ALA A 135 -5.25 9.79 6.83
N THR A 136 -3.93 9.65 6.99
CA THR A 136 -2.95 10.25 6.08
C THR A 136 -3.08 9.64 4.68
N ALA A 137 -3.12 8.32 4.57
CA ALA A 137 -3.27 7.65 3.27
C ALA A 137 -4.61 7.99 2.57
N GLU A 138 -5.71 8.11 3.33
CA GLU A 138 -7.00 8.54 2.82
C GLU A 138 -6.93 9.97 2.29
N HIS A 139 -6.36 10.90 3.05
CA HIS A 139 -6.28 12.30 2.67
C HIS A 139 -5.41 12.52 1.41
N GLU A 140 -4.23 11.89 1.37
CA GLU A 140 -3.22 12.18 0.36
C GLU A 140 -3.46 11.44 -0.97
N SER A 141 -4.14 10.29 -0.93
CA SER A 141 -4.25 9.41 -2.11
C SER A 141 -5.59 8.71 -2.27
N HIS A 142 -6.58 9.04 -1.42
CA HIS A 142 -7.82 8.28 -1.28
C HIS A 142 -7.55 6.78 -1.15
N LEU A 143 -6.65 6.42 -0.21
CA LEU A 143 -6.27 5.03 0.07
C LEU A 143 -5.76 4.27 -1.18
N GLY A 144 -5.10 4.99 -2.09
CA GLY A 144 -4.48 4.41 -3.29
C GLY A 144 -5.29 4.49 -4.58
N GLU A 145 -6.35 5.29 -4.63
CA GLU A 145 -6.96 5.69 -5.91
C GLU A 145 -5.99 6.57 -6.72
N LEU A 146 -5.30 7.50 -6.05
CA LEU A 146 -4.42 8.50 -6.66
C LEU A 146 -2.96 8.23 -6.29
N MET A 147 -2.40 7.14 -6.83
CA MET A 147 -1.01 6.71 -6.54
C MET A 147 0.04 7.41 -7.38
N GLU A 148 -0.37 8.15 -8.41
CA GLU A 148 0.50 8.99 -9.22
C GLU A 148 -0.22 10.31 -9.50
N GLU A 149 0.51 11.41 -9.35
CA GLU A 149 -0.01 12.74 -9.60
C GLU A 149 -0.47 12.90 -11.07
N LEU A 150 -1.64 13.50 -11.25
CA LEU A 150 -2.23 13.77 -12.56
C LEU A 150 -1.51 14.91 -13.31
N ALA A 151 -0.86 15.83 -12.59
CA ALA A 151 -0.08 16.88 -13.18
C ALA A 151 1.13 16.31 -13.95
N SER A 152 1.59 17.06 -14.94
CA SER A 152 2.71 16.64 -15.79
C SER A 152 4.06 16.58 -15.05
N GLY A 153 4.16 17.19 -13.86
CA GLY A 153 5.39 17.31 -13.08
C GLY A 153 6.37 18.38 -13.60
N TRP A 154 6.09 19.03 -14.74
CA TRP A 154 6.97 20.09 -15.27
C TRP A 154 7.10 21.30 -14.34
N ALA A 155 6.13 21.53 -13.46
CA ALA A 155 6.22 22.56 -12.42
C ALA A 155 7.35 22.29 -11.40
N TYR A 156 7.85 21.05 -11.32
CA TYR A 156 8.97 20.68 -10.46
C TYR A 156 10.33 20.74 -11.16
N GLU A 157 10.37 21.02 -12.46
CA GLU A 157 11.63 21.06 -13.21
C GLU A 157 12.58 22.13 -12.66
N GLY A 158 13.84 21.76 -12.44
CA GLY A 158 14.87 22.68 -11.93
C GLY A 158 14.74 23.08 -10.46
N ARG A 159 13.72 22.59 -9.72
CA ARG A 159 13.51 22.88 -8.30
C ARG A 159 14.66 22.32 -7.45
N GLN A 160 15.50 23.21 -6.96
CA GLN A 160 16.69 22.87 -6.17
C GLN A 160 16.34 22.24 -4.81
N ASP A 161 15.26 22.68 -4.17
CA ASP A 161 14.76 22.13 -2.92
C ASP A 161 14.24 20.68 -3.05
N LEU A 162 13.88 20.27 -4.27
CA LEU A 162 13.50 18.89 -4.61
C LEU A 162 14.67 18.05 -5.15
N GLY A 163 15.85 18.66 -5.27
CA GLY A 163 17.03 18.06 -5.88
C GLY A 163 16.89 17.79 -7.38
N ASN A 164 15.94 18.43 -8.06
CA ASN A 164 15.71 18.27 -9.50
C ASN A 164 16.76 19.10 -10.27
N ASP A 165 17.94 18.52 -10.44
CA ASP A 165 19.13 19.16 -11.00
C ASP A 165 19.46 18.71 -12.43
N ARG A 166 18.68 17.77 -13.00
CA ARG A 166 18.86 17.28 -14.38
C ARG A 166 17.65 17.57 -15.25
N PRO A 167 17.86 17.82 -16.55
CA PRO A 167 16.77 17.95 -17.51
C PRO A 167 15.81 16.76 -17.47
N GLY A 168 14.51 17.04 -17.28
CA GLY A 168 13.44 16.06 -17.26
C GLY A 168 13.14 15.47 -15.87
N ASP A 169 13.81 15.96 -14.82
CA ASP A 169 13.58 15.50 -13.46
C ASP A 169 12.17 15.78 -12.95
N GLY A 170 11.58 16.92 -13.33
CA GLY A 170 10.25 17.30 -12.87
C GLY A 170 9.20 16.23 -13.19
N PRO A 171 8.95 15.91 -14.47
CA PRO A 171 8.04 14.83 -14.85
C PRO A 171 8.47 13.45 -14.36
N ARG A 172 9.79 13.17 -14.32
CA ARG A 172 10.33 11.87 -13.90
C ARG A 172 10.03 11.58 -12.42
N PHE A 173 10.19 12.57 -11.56
CA PHE A 173 10.05 12.47 -10.11
C PHE A 173 8.84 13.24 -9.56
N LYS A 174 7.73 13.27 -10.29
CA LYS A 174 6.44 13.80 -9.81
C LYS A 174 5.85 12.99 -8.65
N GLY A 175 4.78 13.49 -8.03
CA GLY A 175 4.16 12.88 -6.85
C GLY A 175 3.74 11.43 -7.06
N ARG A 176 4.17 10.52 -6.16
CA ARG A 176 3.75 9.11 -6.15
C ARG A 176 3.55 8.54 -4.74
N GLY A 177 2.73 7.49 -4.68
CA GLY A 177 2.46 6.69 -3.48
C GLY A 177 1.44 7.33 -2.53
N PHE A 178 1.20 6.65 -1.40
CA PHE A 178 0.19 7.06 -0.41
C PHE A 178 0.44 8.43 0.23
N VAL A 179 1.66 8.97 0.14
CA VAL A 179 2.05 10.26 0.73
C VAL A 179 2.65 11.21 -0.32
N GLN A 180 2.51 10.89 -1.62
CA GLN A 180 2.90 11.74 -2.74
C GLN A 180 4.34 12.30 -2.66
N ILE A 181 5.34 11.44 -2.41
CA ILE A 181 6.74 11.89 -2.43
C ILE A 181 7.10 12.44 -3.80
N THR A 182 7.84 13.56 -3.82
CA THR A 182 8.14 14.32 -5.03
C THR A 182 9.59 14.77 -5.04
N GLY A 183 10.25 14.77 -6.20
CA GLY A 183 11.62 15.26 -6.37
C GLY A 183 12.70 14.18 -6.30
N ARG A 184 13.73 14.33 -7.13
CA ARG A 184 14.87 13.40 -7.22
C ARG A 184 15.50 13.09 -5.86
N ALA A 185 15.64 14.08 -4.99
CA ALA A 185 16.23 13.89 -3.67
C ALA A 185 15.44 12.87 -2.82
N ASN A 186 14.11 13.00 -2.79
CA ASN A 186 13.24 12.09 -2.05
C ASN A 186 13.27 10.68 -2.65
N TYR A 187 13.27 10.56 -3.97
CA TYR A 187 13.39 9.27 -4.65
C TYR A 187 14.75 8.61 -4.37
N ALA A 188 15.84 9.37 -4.31
CA ALA A 188 17.17 8.85 -3.99
C ALA A 188 17.28 8.36 -2.54
N ASP A 189 16.74 9.13 -1.60
CA ASP A 189 16.69 8.77 -0.18
C ASP A 189 15.90 7.47 0.02
N TRP A 190 14.68 7.38 -0.53
CA TRP A 190 13.86 6.17 -0.43
C TRP A 190 14.44 4.99 -1.21
N SER A 191 15.11 5.24 -2.34
CA SER A 191 15.84 4.20 -3.07
C SER A 191 16.89 3.54 -2.17
N THR A 192 17.64 4.37 -1.42
CA THR A 192 18.66 3.90 -0.48
C THR A 192 18.04 3.18 0.72
N ARG A 193 17.00 3.75 1.34
CA ARG A 193 16.33 3.16 2.51
C ARG A 193 15.72 1.80 2.25
N LEU A 194 15.16 1.60 1.05
CA LEU A 194 14.48 0.37 0.69
C LEU A 194 15.37 -0.64 -0.04
N GLY A 195 16.55 -0.21 -0.52
CA GLY A 195 17.39 -1.02 -1.39
C GLY A 195 16.72 -1.33 -2.74
N ILE A 196 15.87 -0.42 -3.22
CA ILE A 196 15.11 -0.56 -4.48
C ILE A 196 15.53 0.59 -5.39
N ASP A 197 15.80 0.32 -6.66
CA ASP A 197 16.17 1.36 -7.63
C ASP A 197 14.97 2.23 -8.05
N LEU A 198 14.63 3.23 -7.22
CA LEU A 198 13.58 4.21 -7.51
C LEU A 198 14.10 5.39 -8.34
N ILE A 199 15.40 5.47 -8.59
CA ILE A 199 15.97 6.48 -9.49
C ILE A 199 15.87 6.02 -10.95
N GLY A 200 16.21 4.76 -11.21
CA GLY A 200 16.04 4.11 -12.51
C GLY A 200 14.57 3.82 -12.83
N GLN A 201 13.79 3.40 -11.83
CA GLN A 201 12.39 2.97 -11.97
C GLN A 201 11.45 3.75 -11.00
N PRO A 202 11.29 5.08 -11.19
CA PRO A 202 10.51 5.92 -10.27
C PRO A 202 9.03 5.56 -10.19
N GLU A 203 8.44 5.01 -11.25
CA GLU A 203 7.06 4.52 -11.26
C GLU A 203 6.78 3.47 -10.17
N ARG A 204 7.81 2.74 -9.72
CA ARG A 204 7.68 1.75 -8.66
C ARG A 204 7.30 2.34 -7.31
N THR A 205 7.54 3.64 -7.09
CA THR A 205 7.07 4.37 -5.90
C THR A 205 5.54 4.34 -5.76
N ALA A 206 4.81 4.14 -6.87
CA ALA A 206 3.36 3.98 -6.88
C ALA A 206 2.90 2.53 -6.62
N GLU A 207 3.80 1.53 -6.53
CA GLU A 207 3.46 0.16 -6.15
C GLU A 207 2.98 0.14 -4.68
N PRO A 208 1.79 -0.42 -4.35
CA PRO A 208 1.24 -0.36 -3.00
C PRO A 208 2.16 -0.87 -1.88
N LEU A 209 2.92 -1.95 -2.14
CA LEU A 209 3.87 -2.52 -1.17
C LEU A 209 5.11 -1.63 -0.94
N ILE A 210 5.51 -0.83 -1.92
CA ILE A 210 6.61 0.14 -1.78
C ILE A 210 6.08 1.40 -1.11
N ALA A 211 4.95 1.91 -1.59
CA ALA A 211 4.30 3.09 -1.06
C ALA A 211 3.92 2.95 0.41
N SER A 212 3.50 1.76 0.87
CA SER A 212 3.19 1.53 2.29
C SER A 212 4.43 1.62 3.17
N LYS A 213 5.57 1.10 2.71
CA LYS A 213 6.87 1.25 3.41
C LYS A 213 7.26 2.71 3.52
N ILE A 214 7.11 3.46 2.43
CA ILE A 214 7.39 4.91 2.39
C ILE A 214 6.53 5.64 3.41
N LEU A 215 5.21 5.43 3.37
CA LEU A 215 4.25 6.03 4.30
C LEU A 215 4.60 5.67 5.75
N VAL A 216 4.60 4.38 6.08
CA VAL A 216 4.67 3.90 7.47
C VAL A 216 6.03 4.21 8.09
N ARG A 217 7.13 3.84 7.42
CA ARG A 217 8.48 4.07 7.95
C ARG A 217 8.83 5.54 7.94
N GLY A 218 8.33 6.29 6.96
CA GLY A 218 8.55 7.73 6.89
C GLY A 218 7.93 8.43 8.09
N MET A 219 6.70 8.05 8.46
CA MET A 219 6.02 8.56 9.66
C MET A 219 6.65 8.04 10.97
N GLN A 220 7.20 6.82 10.97
CA GLN A 220 7.88 6.23 12.11
C GLN A 220 9.21 6.95 12.42
N ASP A 221 10.06 7.09 11.40
CA ASP A 221 11.45 7.52 11.54
C ASP A 221 11.62 9.03 11.35
N GLY A 222 10.57 9.70 10.85
CA GLY A 222 10.53 11.13 10.59
C GLY A 222 11.27 11.49 9.31
N ALA A 223 11.16 10.66 8.28
CA ALA A 223 11.89 10.85 7.02
C ALA A 223 11.41 12.06 6.20
N PHE A 224 10.18 12.55 6.44
CA PHE A 224 9.63 13.66 5.67
C PHE A 224 10.02 15.03 6.23
N THR A 225 9.87 15.23 7.55
CA THR A 225 10.08 16.54 8.20
C THR A 225 11.00 16.49 9.43
N GLY A 226 11.51 15.30 9.79
CA GLY A 226 12.19 15.05 11.07
C GLY A 226 11.23 14.77 12.23
N ARG A 227 9.92 14.96 12.05
CA ARG A 227 8.90 14.69 13.07
C ARG A 227 8.37 13.25 12.96
N ARG A 228 8.10 12.61 14.10
CA ARG A 228 7.77 11.18 14.20
C ARG A 228 6.42 10.94 14.86
N LEU A 229 5.74 9.85 14.49
CA LEU A 229 4.50 9.41 15.14
C LEU A 229 4.58 9.39 16.66
N SER A 230 5.67 8.86 17.21
CA SER A 230 5.85 8.73 18.66
C SER A 230 5.97 10.06 19.42
N GLN A 231 6.20 11.18 18.73
CA GLN A 231 6.23 12.51 19.34
C GLN A 231 4.82 13.05 19.61
N PHE A 232 3.80 12.59 18.87
CA PHE A 232 2.42 13.08 18.96
C PHE A 232 1.45 12.02 19.47
N ILE A 233 1.78 10.74 19.30
CA ILE A 233 0.88 9.63 19.58
C ILE A 233 1.62 8.58 20.41
N SER A 234 1.09 8.32 21.61
CA SER A 234 1.55 7.31 22.55
C SER A 234 0.46 6.24 22.78
N PRO A 235 0.73 5.19 23.58
CA PRO A 235 -0.30 4.22 23.95
C PRO A 235 -1.48 4.80 24.75
N SER A 236 -1.31 5.95 25.41
CA SER A 236 -2.30 6.53 26.33
C SER A 236 -2.80 7.91 25.94
N SER A 237 -2.22 8.53 24.91
CA SER A 237 -2.59 9.87 24.44
C SER A 237 -2.27 10.04 22.96
N HIS A 238 -2.98 10.96 22.31
CA HIS A 238 -2.77 11.32 20.92
C HIS A 238 -3.01 12.81 20.69
N ASP A 239 -2.25 13.39 19.78
CA ASP A 239 -2.45 14.74 19.25
C ASP A 239 -2.50 14.66 17.72
N PHE A 240 -3.66 14.26 17.19
CA PHE A 240 -3.83 14.09 15.74
C PHE A 240 -3.73 15.40 14.97
N VAL A 241 -4.02 16.55 15.60
CA VAL A 241 -3.93 17.85 14.93
C VAL A 241 -2.46 18.18 14.66
N ASN A 242 -1.60 18.12 15.69
CA ASN A 242 -0.19 18.44 15.52
C ASN A 242 0.62 17.30 14.87
N ALA A 243 0.11 16.06 14.86
CA ALA A 243 0.72 14.97 14.10
C ALA A 243 0.84 15.26 12.59
N ARG A 244 0.14 16.27 12.07
CA ARG A 244 0.27 16.69 10.66
C ARG A 244 1.68 17.20 10.32
N ASP A 245 2.41 17.66 11.31
CA ASP A 245 3.81 18.06 11.18
C ASP A 245 4.74 16.93 10.77
N ILE A 246 4.29 15.67 10.83
CA ILE A 246 5.03 14.51 10.33
C ILE A 246 5.18 14.55 8.80
N VAL A 247 4.16 15.01 8.08
CA VAL A 247 4.10 14.89 6.61
C VAL A 247 4.14 16.26 5.94
N ASN A 248 3.25 17.16 6.33
CA ASN A 248 3.13 18.49 5.73
C ASN A 248 2.61 19.47 6.80
N PRO A 249 3.52 20.15 7.52
CA PRO A 249 3.19 20.90 8.74
C PRO A 249 2.01 21.86 8.60
N GLY A 250 1.05 21.73 9.53
CA GLY A 250 -0.17 22.53 9.60
C GLY A 250 -1.23 22.32 8.51
N ASP A 251 -0.90 21.69 7.38
CA ASP A 251 -1.81 21.57 6.24
C ASP A 251 -2.99 20.64 6.52
N ARG A 252 -4.24 21.12 6.42
CA ARG A 252 -5.46 20.31 6.62
C ARG A 252 -5.52 19.54 7.96
N SER A 253 -4.75 19.98 8.97
CA SER A 253 -4.55 19.28 10.25
C SER A 253 -5.87 18.88 10.94
N ALA A 254 -6.82 19.80 11.08
CA ALA A 254 -8.12 19.54 11.69
C ALA A 254 -8.95 18.50 10.92
N HIS A 255 -8.85 18.49 9.59
CA HIS A 255 -9.59 17.56 8.75
C HIS A 255 -9.02 16.13 8.85
N ILE A 256 -7.70 16.00 8.75
CA ILE A 256 -7.01 14.69 8.88
C ILE A 256 -7.20 14.15 10.31
N ALA A 257 -7.15 15.01 11.33
CA ALA A 257 -7.44 14.63 12.70
C ALA A 257 -8.86 14.09 12.88
N ALA A 258 -9.84 14.68 12.20
CA ALA A 258 -11.22 14.16 12.21
C ALA A 258 -11.32 12.79 11.56
N ILE A 259 -10.65 12.56 10.41
CA ILE A 259 -10.59 11.24 9.76
C ILE A 259 -9.93 10.21 10.69
N ALA A 260 -8.80 10.56 11.31
CA ALA A 260 -8.10 9.69 12.26
C ALA A 260 -8.99 9.34 13.47
N GLN A 261 -9.80 10.29 13.95
CA GLN A 261 -10.76 10.04 15.02
C GLN A 261 -11.84 9.04 14.61
N GLU A 262 -12.31 9.05 13.36
CA GLU A 262 -13.28 8.06 12.86
C GLU A 262 -12.66 6.67 12.73
N TYR A 263 -11.43 6.56 12.24
CA TYR A 263 -10.71 5.28 12.24
C TYR A 263 -10.48 4.72 13.64
N LEU A 264 -10.12 5.58 14.60
CA LEU A 264 -9.88 5.16 15.98
C LEU A 264 -11.13 4.57 16.65
N LYS A 265 -12.35 4.95 16.23
CA LYS A 265 -13.59 4.37 16.79
C LYS A 265 -13.81 2.91 16.39
N VAL A 266 -13.18 2.45 15.31
CA VAL A 266 -13.41 1.10 14.76
C VAL A 266 -12.24 0.15 14.97
N LEU A 267 -11.03 0.68 15.22
CA LEU A 267 -9.82 -0.04 15.63
C LEU A 267 -9.86 -0.48 17.10
#